data_AF-A0A1V4Y4B8-F1
#
_entry.id   AF-A0A1V4Y4B8-F1
#
_cell.length_a   1.000
_cell.length_b   1.000
_cell.length_c   1.000
_cell.angle_alpha   90.00
_cell.angle_beta   90.00
_cell.angle_gamma   90.00
#
_symmetry.space_group_name_H-M   'P 1'
#
loop_
_entity.id
_entity.type
_entity.pdbx_description
1 polymer ?
#
loop_
_entity_poly.entity_id
_entity_poly.type
_entity_poly.pdbx_seq_one_letter_code
_entity_poly.pdbx_strand_id
1 'polypeptide(L)'
;MTAIFDQQEDIYRRAMAKWGTVSQMLKAIEEMSELTAALMHWLGDRAGNEDVCEEIADVLITARQLRLIFGEAVTDRIIEEKLNRLDHLIREREDEAMKK
;
A
#
# COMPACT_ATOMS: atom_id res chain seq x y z
N MET A 1 19.99 -2.78 -8.91
CA MET A 1 18.68 -2.95 -8.24
C MET A 1 17.57 -2.06 -8.83
N THR A 2 17.86 -1.28 -9.88
CA THR A 2 16.91 -0.35 -10.54
C THR A 2 15.97 -1.05 -11.53
N ALA A 3 16.46 -2.08 -12.24
CA ALA A 3 15.73 -2.73 -13.34
C ALA A 3 14.39 -3.40 -12.95
N ILE A 4 14.24 -3.85 -11.70
CA ILE A 4 12.99 -4.49 -11.24
C ILE A 4 11.88 -3.45 -11.06
N PHE A 5 12.21 -2.26 -10.54
CA PHE A 5 11.25 -1.17 -10.36
C PHE A 5 10.84 -0.59 -11.72
N ASP A 6 11.77 -0.46 -12.66
CA ASP A 6 11.49 0.00 -14.03
C ASP A 6 10.54 -0.96 -14.78
N GLN A 7 10.69 -2.28 -14.59
CA GLN A 7 9.84 -3.29 -15.22
C GLN A 7 8.41 -3.30 -14.64
N GLN A 8 8.25 -3.05 -13.34
CA GLN A 8 6.95 -2.94 -12.69
C GLN A 8 6.18 -1.72 -13.18
N GLU A 9 6.87 -0.59 -13.32
CA GLU A 9 6.27 0.65 -13.81
C GLU A 9 5.76 0.52 -15.24
N ASP A 10 6.51 -0.15 -16.14
CA ASP A 10 6.05 -0.43 -17.51
C ASP A 10 4.73 -1.20 -17.53
N ILE A 11 4.59 -2.23 -16.67
CA ILE A 11 3.35 -3.01 -16.56
C ILE A 11 2.19 -2.11 -16.15
N TYR A 12 2.39 -1.23 -15.18
CA TYR A 12 1.36 -0.30 -14.69
C TYR A 12 0.98 0.73 -15.76
N ARG A 13 1.96 1.28 -16.47
CA ARG A 13 1.72 2.21 -17.59
C ARG A 13 0.95 1.55 -18.72
N ARG A 14 1.28 0.30 -19.07
CA ARG A 14 0.52 -0.48 -20.05
C ARG A 14 -0.90 -0.79 -19.59
N ALA A 15 -1.10 -1.09 -18.31
CA ALA A 15 -2.44 -1.31 -17.75
C ALA A 15 -3.31 -0.05 -17.88
N MET A 16 -2.77 1.11 -17.49
CA MET A 16 -3.44 2.40 -17.66
C MET A 16 -3.73 2.72 -19.13
N ALA A 17 -2.79 2.46 -20.04
CA ALA A 17 -2.98 2.68 -21.47
C ALA A 17 -4.07 1.78 -22.08
N LYS A 18 -4.19 0.55 -21.58
CA LYS A 18 -5.13 -0.45 -22.09
C LYS A 18 -6.55 -0.28 -21.53
N TRP A 19 -6.68 0.02 -20.24
CA TRP A 19 -7.98 0.00 -19.53
C TRP A 19 -8.40 1.35 -18.95
N GLY A 20 -7.52 2.36 -18.99
CA GLY A 20 -7.79 3.69 -18.46
C GLY A 20 -7.59 3.81 -16.96
N THR A 21 -7.34 5.04 -16.50
CA THR A 21 -7.03 5.34 -15.09
C THR A 21 -8.21 5.08 -14.15
N VAL A 22 -9.44 5.35 -14.58
CA VAL A 22 -10.66 5.08 -13.78
C VAL A 22 -10.80 3.59 -13.48
N SER A 23 -10.50 2.72 -14.44
CA SER A 23 -10.54 1.26 -14.22
C SER A 23 -9.52 0.83 -13.17
N GLN A 24 -8.32 1.43 -13.16
CA GLN A 24 -7.32 1.12 -12.14
C GLN A 24 -7.73 1.63 -10.75
N MET A 25 -8.42 2.77 -10.67
CA MET A 25 -9.00 3.27 -9.42
C MET A 25 -10.07 2.32 -8.87
N LEU A 26 -10.96 1.83 -9.73
CA LEU A 26 -11.99 0.86 -9.33
C LEU A 26 -11.35 -0.45 -8.87
N LYS A 27 -10.31 -0.92 -9.55
CA LYS A 27 -9.57 -2.12 -9.13
C LYS A 27 -8.94 -1.91 -7.76
N ALA A 28 -8.29 -0.78 -7.51
CA ALA A 28 -7.75 -0.46 -6.19
C ALA A 28 -8.81 -0.46 -5.06
N ILE A 29 -10.03 0.00 -5.35
CA ILE A 29 -11.15 -0.04 -4.39
C ILE A 29 -11.59 -1.48 -4.09
N GLU A 30 -11.61 -2.34 -5.11
CA GLU A 30 -11.91 -3.77 -4.99
C GLU A 30 -10.87 -4.46 -4.08
N GLU A 31 -9.57 -4.33 -4.38
CA GLU A 31 -8.50 -4.97 -3.58
C GLU A 31 -8.50 -4.50 -2.12
N MET A 32 -8.77 -3.21 -1.87
CA MET A 32 -8.87 -2.70 -0.49
C MET A 32 -10.06 -3.31 0.26
N SER A 33 -11.14 -3.63 -0.45
CA SER A 33 -12.31 -4.31 0.12
C SER A 33 -12.03 -5.79 0.37
N GLU A 34 -11.31 -6.45 -0.53
CA GLU A 34 -10.89 -7.85 -0.38
C GLU A 34 -9.89 -8.01 0.77
N LEU A 35 -8.89 -7.12 0.90
CA LEU A 35 -8.00 -7.08 2.07
C LEU A 35 -8.76 -6.87 3.38
N THR A 36 -9.79 -5.99 3.37
CA THR A 36 -10.64 -5.80 4.55
C THR A 36 -11.36 -7.09 4.93
N ALA A 37 -11.90 -7.82 3.94
CA ALA A 37 -12.56 -9.11 4.17
C ALA A 37 -11.58 -10.18 4.68
N ALA A 38 -10.39 -10.29 4.07
CA ALA A 38 -9.37 -11.24 4.48
C ALA A 38 -8.91 -11.01 5.93
N LEU A 39 -8.70 -9.76 6.33
CA LEU A 39 -8.37 -9.41 7.72
C LEU A 39 -9.50 -9.80 8.69
N MET A 40 -10.76 -9.56 8.33
CA MET A 40 -11.91 -9.98 9.16
C MET A 40 -12.04 -11.50 9.26
N HIS A 41 -11.69 -12.23 8.20
CA HIS A 41 -11.68 -13.68 8.21
C HIS A 41 -10.54 -14.22 9.07
N TRP A 42 -9.34 -13.64 8.94
CA TRP A 42 -8.17 -14.01 9.73
C TRP A 42 -8.40 -13.78 11.23
N LEU A 43 -8.95 -12.61 11.62
CA LEU A 43 -9.33 -12.31 13.01
C LEU A 43 -10.39 -13.26 13.58
N GLY A 44 -11.17 -13.90 12.71
CA GLY A 44 -12.19 -14.87 13.08
C GLY A 44 -11.77 -16.32 12.88
N ASP A 45 -10.47 -16.61 12.73
CA ASP A 45 -9.91 -17.94 12.47
C ASP A 45 -10.50 -18.66 11.24
N ARG A 46 -10.92 -17.89 10.22
CA ARG A 46 -11.51 -18.40 8.95
C ARG A 46 -10.58 -18.25 7.74
N ALA A 47 -9.40 -17.67 7.91
CA ALA A 47 -8.39 -17.50 6.87
C ALA A 47 -6.99 -17.67 7.45
N GLY A 48 -6.06 -18.13 6.62
CA GLY A 48 -4.65 -18.23 6.95
C GLY A 48 -3.87 -16.95 6.65
N ASN A 49 -2.59 -16.95 7.00
CA ASN A 49 -1.71 -15.81 6.70
C ASN A 49 -1.54 -15.59 5.19
N GLU A 50 -1.52 -16.67 4.40
CA GLU A 50 -1.32 -16.59 2.95
C GLU A 50 -2.47 -15.84 2.27
N ASP A 51 -3.72 -16.08 2.68
CA ASP A 51 -4.90 -15.36 2.18
C ASP A 51 -4.75 -13.84 2.40
N VAL A 52 -4.27 -13.43 3.59
CA VAL A 52 -4.04 -12.00 3.88
C VAL A 52 -2.86 -11.45 3.08
N CYS A 53 -1.81 -12.24 2.88
CA CYS A 53 -0.64 -11.82 2.12
C CYS A 53 -0.95 -11.60 0.63
N GLU A 54 -1.83 -12.41 0.04
CA GLU A 54 -2.32 -12.24 -1.33
C GLU A 54 -2.99 -10.88 -1.50
N GLU A 55 -3.96 -10.57 -0.64
CA GLU A 55 -4.68 -9.28 -0.70
C GLU A 55 -3.78 -8.08 -0.39
N ILE A 56 -2.78 -8.24 0.50
CA ILE A 56 -1.76 -7.21 0.70
C ILE A 56 -0.97 -6.96 -0.59
N ALA A 57 -0.58 -8.02 -1.31
CA ALA A 57 0.17 -7.89 -2.55
C ALA A 57 -0.65 -7.13 -3.61
N ASP A 58 -1.94 -7.43 -3.72
CA ASP A 58 -2.84 -6.78 -4.67
C ASP A 58 -3.10 -5.31 -4.33
N VAL A 59 -3.32 -4.99 -3.05
CA VAL A 59 -3.39 -3.60 -2.58
C VAL A 59 -2.09 -2.85 -2.85
N LEU A 60 -0.92 -3.47 -2.65
CA LEU A 60 0.36 -2.82 -2.93
C LEU A 60 0.57 -2.56 -4.42
N ILE A 61 0.13 -3.47 -5.30
CA ILE A 61 0.19 -3.29 -6.75
C ILE A 61 -0.71 -2.13 -7.18
N THR A 62 -1.97 -2.14 -6.76
CA THR A 62 -2.93 -1.11 -7.16
C THR A 62 -2.62 0.24 -6.52
N ALA A 63 -2.11 0.30 -5.29
CA ALA A 63 -1.62 1.53 -4.66
C ALA A 63 -0.45 2.16 -5.44
N ARG A 64 0.46 1.36 -6.01
CA ARG A 64 1.53 1.87 -6.90
C ARG A 64 0.97 2.47 -8.18
N GLN A 65 -0.09 1.89 -8.75
CA GLN A 65 -0.78 2.48 -9.89
C GLN A 65 -1.45 3.81 -9.51
N LEU A 66 -2.10 3.90 -8.35
CA LEU A 66 -2.67 5.15 -7.85
C LEU A 66 -1.60 6.24 -7.65
N ARG A 67 -0.42 5.87 -7.12
CA ARG A 67 0.74 6.77 -6.99
C ARG A 67 1.16 7.35 -8.35
N LEU A 68 1.18 6.54 -9.41
CA LEU A 68 1.46 7.02 -10.77
C LEU A 68 0.35 7.93 -11.32
N ILE A 69 -0.91 7.63 -11.02
CA ILE A 69 -2.08 8.39 -11.50
C ILE A 69 -2.16 9.77 -10.84
N PHE A 70 -1.98 9.83 -9.52
CA PHE A 70 -2.22 11.06 -8.74
C PHE A 70 -0.96 11.91 -8.51
N GLY A 71 0.24 11.32 -8.59
CA GLY A 71 1.49 12.08 -8.55
C GLY A 71 2.51 11.46 -7.61
N GLU A 72 3.50 10.83 -8.21
CA GLU A 72 4.57 10.10 -7.54
C GLU A 72 5.31 10.92 -6.48
N ALA A 73 5.91 12.04 -6.90
CA ALA A 73 6.70 12.89 -6.03
C ALA A 73 5.89 13.47 -4.85
N VAL A 74 4.60 13.75 -5.07
CA VAL A 74 3.72 14.27 -4.02
C VAL A 74 3.38 13.18 -3.02
N THR A 75 3.02 11.99 -3.50
CA THR A 75 2.74 10.83 -2.64
C THR A 75 3.95 10.44 -1.80
N ASP A 76 5.14 10.40 -2.38
CA ASP A 76 6.38 10.01 -1.67
C ASP A 76 6.74 11.00 -0.57
N ARG A 77 6.69 12.31 -0.87
CA ARG A 77 6.90 13.35 0.15
C ARG A 77 5.92 13.21 1.32
N ILE A 78 4.65 12.92 1.03
CA ILE A 78 3.62 12.73 2.07
C ILE A 78 3.91 11.46 2.91
N ILE A 79 4.40 10.39 2.28
CA ILE A 79 4.81 9.16 2.99
C ILE A 79 5.96 9.49 3.94
N GLU A 80 7.00 10.18 3.48
CA GLU A 80 8.14 10.60 4.31
C GLU A 80 7.69 11.44 5.51
N GLU A 81 6.83 12.44 5.30
CA GLU A 81 6.27 13.27 6.37
C GLU A 81 5.49 12.45 7.41
N LYS A 82 4.73 11.44 6.98
CA LYS A 82 3.99 10.55 7.87
C LYS A 82 4.91 9.60 8.64
N LEU A 83 5.94 9.05 8.00
CA LEU A 83 6.92 8.18 8.64
C LEU A 83 7.74 8.93 9.69
N ASN A 84 8.20 10.15 9.37
CA ASN A 84 8.92 11.00 10.33
C ASN A 84 8.05 11.31 11.57
N ARG A 85 6.75 11.55 11.36
CA ARG A 85 5.81 11.75 12.47
C ARG A 85 5.66 10.50 13.33
N LEU A 86 5.56 9.33 12.70
CA LEU A 86 5.46 8.06 13.43
C LEU A 86 6.72 7.77 14.24
N ASP A 87 7.91 7.98 13.65
CA ASP A 87 9.19 7.83 14.35
C ASP A 87 9.28 8.74 15.59
N HIS A 88 8.84 10.00 15.45
CA HIS A 88 8.79 10.92 16.58
C HIS A 88 7.88 10.41 17.72
N LEU A 89 6.68 9.95 17.38
CA LEU A 89 5.72 9.40 18.37
C LEU A 89 6.27 8.17 19.10
N ILE A 90 7.03 7.32 18.39
CA ILE A 90 7.67 6.14 18.99
C ILE A 90 8.74 6.59 19.99
N ARG A 91 9.62 7.52 19.61
CA ARG A 91 10.68 8.03 20.50
C ARG A 91 10.15 8.70 21.75
N GLU A 92 9.08 9.49 21.64
CA GLU A 92 8.43 10.11 22.80
C GLU A 92 7.93 9.05 23.79
N ARG A 93 7.30 7.98 23.30
CA ARG A 93 6.81 6.86 24.12
C ARG A 93 7.95 6.09 24.78
N GLU A 94 9.07 5.90 24.09
CA GLU A 94 10.26 5.25 24.63
C GLU A 94 10.90 6.08 25.75
N ASP A 95 11.05 7.40 25.55
CA ASP A 95 11.57 8.33 26.55
C ASP A 95 10.68 8.39 27.81
N GLU A 96 9.36 8.32 27.65
CA GLU A 96 8.40 8.24 28.77
C GLU A 96 8.54 6.92 29.54
N ALA A 97 8.76 5.81 28.85
CA ALA A 97 8.95 4.49 29.46
C ALA A 97 10.27 4.41 30.26
N MET A 98 11.33 5.09 29.81
CA MET A 98 12.62 5.13 30.52
C MET A 98 12.62 6.02 31.77
N LYS A 99 11.64 6.93 31.90
CA LYS A 99 11.49 7.81 33.06
C LYS A 99 10.64 7.21 34.19
N LYS A 100 10.02 6.04 33.98
CA LYS A 100 9.23 5.29 34.97
C LYS A 100 10.04 4.15 35.57
#